data_AF-A0A0W0FVB8-F1
#
_entry.id   AF-A0A0W0FVB8-F1
#
_cell.length_a   1.000
_cell.length_b   1.000
_cell.length_c   1.000
_cell.angle_alpha   90.00
_cell.angle_beta   90.00
_cell.angle_gamma   90.00
#
_symmetry.space_group_name_H-M   'P 1'
#
loop_
_entity.id
_entity.type
_entity.pdbx_description
1 polymer ?
#
loop_
_entity_poly.entity_id
_entity_poly.type
_entity_poly.pdbx_seq_one_letter_code
_entity_poly.pdbx_strand_id
1 'polypeptide(L)'
;MAINMFLTHLLFLAPWLWFSEAQKKAMLKWGKELGASDVPTLYGLNTCTEKIEELLGQPIKQVTTGSGNVFFINDVAKAIANQFVNPFICHAMSDYPHNGNGGASQIHSSAKWLTELLWNLTTLTAQVDDRLYFIGELLKCKEGGYLIPDWFFTQTHTDEEYGSVERLYALGNDMFNIQSGFVIVKEQSVLECAEFGLTYKDLLKQQ
;
A
#
# COMPACT_ATOMS: atom_id res chain seq x y z
N MET A 1 -12.70 8.46 28.14
CA MET A 1 -11.40 8.13 28.76
C MET A 1 -10.83 9.41 29.34
N ALA A 2 -10.39 9.42 30.60
CA ALA A 2 -9.80 10.62 31.20
C ALA A 2 -8.47 10.95 30.49
N ILE A 3 -8.19 12.23 30.23
CA ILE A 3 -7.02 12.66 29.45
C ILE A 3 -5.70 12.20 30.08
N ASN A 4 -5.61 12.19 31.41
CA ASN A 4 -4.45 11.70 32.16
C ASN A 4 -4.18 10.21 31.92
N MET A 5 -5.23 9.38 31.78
CA MET A 5 -5.09 7.96 31.48
C MET A 5 -4.43 7.75 30.11
N PHE A 6 -4.90 8.47 29.10
CA PHE A 6 -4.37 8.36 27.74
C PHE A 6 -2.93 8.88 27.63
N LEU A 7 -2.63 10.04 28.23
CA LEU A 7 -1.29 10.64 28.20
C LEU A 7 -0.25 9.78 28.94
N THR A 8 -0.59 9.25 30.11
CA THR A 8 0.31 8.34 30.84
C THR A 8 0.51 7.03 30.06
N HIS A 9 -0.53 6.52 29.41
CA HIS A 9 -0.41 5.36 28.54
C HIS A 9 0.51 5.64 27.35
N LEU A 10 0.37 6.79 26.68
CA LEU A 10 1.22 7.20 25.55
C LEU A 10 2.68 7.37 25.97
N LEU A 11 2.93 7.93 27.17
CA LEU A 11 4.28 8.03 27.74
C LEU A 11 4.94 6.65 27.93
N PHE A 12 4.18 5.69 28.46
CA PHE A 12 4.70 4.34 28.70
C PHE A 12 4.84 3.49 27.44
N LEU A 13 4.21 3.89 26.34
CA LEU A 13 4.33 3.28 25.02
C LEU A 13 5.27 4.04 24.08
N ALA A 14 5.96 5.08 24.56
CA ALA A 14 6.88 5.83 23.72
C ALA A 14 7.99 4.90 23.18
N PRO A 15 8.22 4.85 21.84
CA PRO A 15 9.13 3.88 21.22
C PRO A 15 10.55 3.89 21.76
N TRP A 16 10.96 5.05 22.29
CA TRP A 16 12.32 5.36 22.74
C TRP A 16 12.50 5.20 24.26
N LEU A 17 11.43 4.87 24.99
CA LEU A 17 11.41 4.79 26.45
C LEU A 17 10.79 3.46 26.88
N TRP A 18 11.63 2.45 27.08
CA TRP A 18 11.19 1.16 27.60
C TRP A 18 11.11 1.21 29.12
N PHE A 19 9.91 1.46 29.64
CA PHE A 19 9.64 1.32 31.08
C PHE A 19 9.33 -0.13 31.43
N SER A 20 10.15 -0.72 32.30
CA SER A 20 9.78 -1.96 33.00
C SER A 20 8.54 -1.74 33.88
N GLU A 21 7.81 -2.82 34.18
CA GLU A 21 6.67 -2.76 35.12
C GLU A 21 7.06 -2.17 36.48
N ALA A 22 8.27 -2.44 36.96
CA ALA A 22 8.78 -1.86 38.20
C ALA A 22 8.95 -0.34 38.09
N GLN A 23 9.48 0.16 36.97
CA GLN A 23 9.63 1.61 36.73
C GLN A 23 8.26 2.30 36.58
N LYS A 24 7.31 1.69 35.85
CA LYS A 24 5.93 2.22 35.76
C LYS A 24 5.31 2.34 37.15
N LYS A 25 5.41 1.30 37.99
CA LYS A 25 4.94 1.31 39.39
C LYS A 25 5.58 2.44 40.18
N ALA A 26 6.89 2.59 40.08
CA ALA A 26 7.63 3.63 40.79
C ALA A 26 7.18 5.04 40.39
N MET A 27 7.05 5.31 39.08
CA MET A 27 6.60 6.62 38.58
C MET A 27 5.18 6.97 39.03
N LEU A 28 4.24 6.03 38.94
CA LEU A 28 2.87 6.25 39.40
C LEU A 28 2.82 6.45 40.92
N LYS A 29 3.62 5.68 41.68
CA LYS A 29 3.73 5.84 43.14
C LYS A 29 4.29 7.22 43.49
N TRP A 30 5.36 7.66 42.83
CA TRP A 30 5.90 9.00 43.02
C TRP A 30 4.89 10.10 42.69
N GLY A 31 4.17 10.00 41.57
CA GLY A 31 3.11 10.96 41.24
C GLY A 31 2.07 11.08 42.36
N LYS A 32 1.69 9.95 42.96
CA LYS A 32 0.74 9.90 44.08
C LYS A 32 1.31 10.51 45.37
N GLU A 33 2.56 10.18 45.71
CA GLU A 33 3.26 10.71 46.90
C GLU A 33 3.51 12.23 46.80
N LEU A 34 3.71 12.74 45.59
CA LEU A 34 3.86 14.18 45.31
C LEU A 34 2.51 14.93 45.29
N GLY A 35 1.39 14.24 45.54
CA GLY A 35 0.07 14.85 45.63
C GLY A 35 -0.59 15.17 44.28
N ALA A 36 -0.14 14.56 43.17
CA ALA A 36 -0.82 14.71 41.90
C ALA A 36 -2.24 14.11 41.98
N SER A 37 -3.23 14.86 41.50
CA SER A 37 -4.60 14.38 41.36
C SER A 37 -4.75 13.48 40.14
N ASP A 38 -5.65 12.49 40.20
CA ASP A 38 -6.02 11.63 39.07
C ASP A 38 -4.87 10.81 38.45
N VAL A 39 -3.92 10.36 39.28
CA VAL A 39 -2.87 9.42 38.84
C VAL A 39 -3.51 8.07 38.48
N PRO A 40 -3.35 7.59 37.23
CA PRO A 40 -3.94 6.33 36.82
C PRO A 40 -3.27 5.15 37.54
N THR A 41 -4.04 4.08 37.74
CA THR A 41 -3.48 2.81 38.23
C THR A 41 -2.88 2.03 37.06
N LEU A 42 -1.89 1.17 37.35
CA LEU A 42 -1.36 0.25 36.34
C LEU A 42 -2.43 -0.65 35.74
N TYR A 43 -3.37 -1.10 36.58
CA TYR A 43 -4.52 -1.85 36.10
C TYR A 43 -5.34 -1.04 35.09
N GLY A 44 -5.65 0.22 35.41
CA GLY A 44 -6.37 1.11 34.50
C GLY A 44 -5.62 1.38 33.20
N LEU A 45 -4.30 1.47 33.24
CA LEU A 45 -3.45 1.62 32.05
C LEU A 45 -3.47 0.34 31.19
N ASN A 46 -3.39 -0.84 31.80
CA ASN A 46 -3.47 -2.11 31.05
C ASN A 46 -4.85 -2.28 30.39
N THR A 47 -5.95 -1.98 31.11
CA THR A 47 -7.29 -1.98 30.53
C THR A 47 -7.45 -0.92 29.42
N CYS A 48 -6.74 0.20 29.53
CA CYS A 48 -6.66 1.20 28.47
C CYS A 48 -5.94 0.64 27.24
N THR A 49 -4.83 -0.07 27.42
CA THR A 49 -4.11 -0.79 26.35
C THR A 49 -5.03 -1.78 25.66
N GLU A 50 -5.70 -2.67 26.41
CA GLU A 50 -6.62 -3.67 25.88
C GLU A 50 -7.74 -3.04 25.03
N LYS A 51 -8.33 -1.94 25.51
CA LYS A 51 -9.36 -1.20 24.76
C LYS A 51 -8.82 -0.56 23.49
N ILE A 52 -7.60 -0.01 23.53
CA ILE A 52 -6.96 0.57 22.36
C ILE A 52 -6.62 -0.52 21.34
N GLU A 53 -6.11 -1.67 21.79
CA GLU A 53 -5.83 -2.83 20.95
C GLU A 53 -7.09 -3.43 20.34
N GLU A 54 -8.21 -3.44 21.07
CA GLU A 54 -9.52 -3.83 20.57
C GLU A 54 -10.02 -2.86 19.48
N LEU A 55 -9.84 -1.55 19.68
CA LEU A 55 -10.28 -0.50 18.74
C LEU A 55 -9.40 -0.38 17.50
N LEU A 56 -8.07 -0.31 17.66
CA LEU A 56 -7.09 -0.09 16.59
C LEU A 56 -6.58 -1.39 15.98
N GLY A 57 -6.82 -2.51 16.64
CA GLY A 57 -6.86 -3.81 16.03
C GLY A 57 -5.51 -4.37 15.61
N GLN A 58 -4.82 -4.99 16.57
CA GLN A 58 -4.07 -6.21 16.31
C GLN A 58 -4.10 -7.11 17.55
N PRO A 59 -5.24 -7.77 17.86
CA PRO A 59 -5.19 -8.86 18.81
C PRO A 59 -4.39 -9.98 18.14
N ILE A 60 -3.09 -10.05 18.46
CA ILE A 60 -2.28 -11.21 18.21
C ILE A 60 -3.02 -12.38 18.84
N LYS A 61 -3.57 -13.28 18.01
CA LYS A 61 -4.35 -14.39 18.53
C LYS A 61 -3.38 -15.42 19.09
N GLN A 62 -3.39 -15.56 20.40
CA GLN A 62 -2.71 -16.67 21.04
C GLN A 62 -3.48 -17.96 20.72
N VAL A 63 -2.82 -18.91 20.07
CA VAL A 63 -3.36 -20.22 19.73
C VAL A 63 -2.50 -21.28 20.40
N THR A 64 -3.08 -22.03 21.34
CA THR A 64 -2.41 -23.16 21.97
C THR A 64 -2.76 -24.44 21.21
N THR A 65 -1.76 -25.18 20.72
CA THR A 65 -2.00 -26.48 20.08
C THR A 65 -2.35 -27.55 21.12
N GLY A 66 -2.92 -28.68 20.66
CA GLY A 66 -3.20 -29.83 21.53
C GLY A 66 -1.96 -30.42 22.21
N SER A 67 -0.74 -30.10 21.74
CA SER A 67 0.54 -30.46 22.35
C SER A 67 1.04 -29.47 23.40
N GLY A 68 0.29 -28.39 23.68
CA GLY A 68 0.66 -27.34 24.64
C GLY A 68 1.58 -26.24 24.10
N ASN A 69 1.90 -26.24 22.80
CA ASN A 69 2.70 -25.17 22.21
C ASN A 69 1.83 -23.92 21.99
N VAL A 70 2.36 -22.76 22.37
CA VAL A 70 1.68 -21.48 22.23
C VAL A 70 2.20 -20.76 21.00
N PHE A 71 1.31 -20.46 20.06
CA PHE A 71 1.58 -19.66 18.86
C PHE A 71 0.88 -18.32 18.96
N PHE A 72 1.47 -17.31 18.32
CA PHE A 72 0.92 -15.97 18.23
C PHE A 72 0.66 -15.69 16.76
N ILE A 73 -0.62 -15.68 16.37
CA ILE A 73 -1.05 -15.52 14.98
C ILE A 73 -1.54 -14.10 14.76
N ASN A 74 -0.86 -13.39 13.86
CA ASN A 74 -1.35 -12.12 13.33
C ASN A 74 -2.34 -12.39 12.19
N ASP A 75 -3.40 -11.61 12.13
CA ASP A 75 -4.28 -11.58 10.97
C ASP A 75 -3.55 -10.85 9.83
N VAL A 76 -3.09 -11.61 8.84
CA VAL A 76 -2.32 -11.08 7.70
C VAL A 76 -3.13 -10.07 6.90
N ALA A 77 -4.42 -10.31 6.68
CA ALA A 77 -5.28 -9.39 5.94
C ALA A 77 -5.43 -8.06 6.68
N LYS A 78 -5.59 -8.12 8.01
CA LYS A 78 -5.66 -6.91 8.85
C LYS A 78 -4.33 -6.17 8.92
N ALA A 79 -3.21 -6.89 8.97
CA ALA A 79 -1.88 -6.29 8.93
C ALA A 79 -1.65 -5.54 7.61
N ILE A 80 -2.00 -6.15 6.47
CA ILE A 80 -1.94 -5.51 5.15
C ILE A 80 -2.85 -4.28 5.12
N ALA A 81 -4.11 -4.40 5.55
CA ALA A 81 -5.04 -3.28 5.58
C ALA A 81 -4.52 -2.09 6.41
N ASN A 82 -3.91 -2.36 7.57
CA ASN A 82 -3.32 -1.31 8.41
C ASN A 82 -2.16 -0.60 7.72
N GLN A 83 -1.39 -1.29 6.87
CA GLN A 83 -0.33 -0.66 6.09
C GLN A 83 -0.90 0.25 4.99
N PHE A 84 -1.96 -0.18 4.30
CA PHE A 84 -2.66 0.64 3.30
C PHE A 84 -3.37 1.87 3.89
N VAL A 85 -3.88 1.78 5.13
CA VAL A 85 -4.50 2.92 5.82
C VAL A 85 -3.46 3.92 6.35
N ASN A 86 -2.21 3.50 6.54
CA ASN A 86 -1.15 4.40 7.01
C ASN A 86 -0.65 5.28 5.85
N PRO A 87 -0.90 6.60 5.86
CA PRO A 87 -0.52 7.47 4.73
C PRO A 87 0.99 7.49 4.49
N PHE A 88 1.82 7.41 5.54
CA PHE A 88 3.28 7.42 5.38
C PHE A 88 3.81 6.14 4.73
N ILE A 89 3.21 4.99 5.07
CA ILE A 89 3.63 3.70 4.51
C ILE A 89 3.03 3.53 3.11
N CYS A 90 1.73 3.81 2.95
CA CYS A 90 1.02 3.68 1.68
C CYS A 90 1.70 4.49 0.56
N HIS A 91 2.14 5.73 0.84
CA HIS A 91 2.87 6.54 -0.16
C HIS A 91 4.26 6.01 -0.51
N ALA A 92 4.84 5.13 0.32
CA ALA A 92 6.13 4.49 0.07
C ALA A 92 5.99 3.08 -0.55
N MET A 93 4.77 2.56 -0.68
CA MET A 93 4.53 1.29 -1.38
C MET A 93 4.61 1.49 -2.89
N SER A 94 5.12 0.47 -3.58
CA SER A 94 5.12 0.41 -5.04
C SER A 94 4.15 -0.68 -5.49
N ASP A 95 3.05 -0.25 -6.11
CA ASP A 95 1.98 -1.13 -6.59
C ASP A 95 2.29 -1.75 -7.96
N TYR A 96 3.33 -1.26 -8.63
CA TYR A 96 3.70 -1.69 -9.98
C TYR A 96 5.08 -2.35 -9.99
N PRO A 97 5.27 -3.38 -10.83
CA PRO A 97 6.60 -3.89 -11.17
C PRO A 97 7.49 -2.75 -11.69
N HIS A 98 8.75 -2.75 -11.30
CA HIS A 98 9.73 -1.75 -11.72
C HIS A 98 10.73 -2.35 -12.71
N ASN A 99 10.93 -1.71 -13.85
CA ASN A 99 11.98 -2.08 -14.79
C ASN A 99 13.27 -1.33 -14.47
N GLY A 100 14.18 -2.01 -13.77
CA GLY A 100 15.48 -1.47 -13.36
C GLY A 100 16.58 -1.53 -14.42
N ASN A 101 16.25 -1.65 -15.72
CA ASN A 101 17.21 -1.71 -16.83
C ASN A 101 18.37 -2.72 -16.61
N GLY A 102 18.05 -3.89 -16.04
CA GLY A 102 19.02 -4.98 -15.79
C GLY A 102 19.52 -5.11 -14.35
N GLY A 103 19.18 -4.17 -13.45
CA GLY A 103 19.43 -4.28 -12.01
C GLY A 103 18.15 -4.48 -11.20
N ALA A 104 18.13 -5.48 -10.31
CA ALA A 104 17.05 -5.66 -9.33
C ALA A 104 17.53 -5.15 -7.95
N SER A 105 17.04 -3.99 -7.52
CA SER A 105 17.30 -3.46 -6.18
C SER A 105 16.31 -3.99 -5.13
N GLN A 106 15.09 -4.31 -5.57
CA GLN A 106 14.00 -4.83 -4.76
C GLN A 106 13.25 -5.96 -5.48
N ILE A 107 12.36 -6.66 -4.76
CA ILE A 107 11.56 -7.77 -5.31
C ILE A 107 10.71 -7.29 -6.50
N HIS A 108 10.10 -6.12 -6.39
CA HIS A 108 9.30 -5.53 -7.47
C HIS A 108 10.15 -5.13 -8.70
N SER A 109 11.47 -5.03 -8.57
CA SER A 109 12.42 -4.78 -9.66
C SER A 109 12.99 -6.05 -10.32
N SER A 110 12.52 -7.22 -9.91
CA SER A 110 12.99 -8.49 -10.45
C SER A 110 12.48 -8.69 -11.88
N ALA A 111 13.36 -9.13 -12.79
CA ALA A 111 12.98 -9.44 -14.17
C ALA A 111 11.79 -10.42 -14.26
N LYS A 112 11.66 -11.32 -13.27
CA LYS A 112 10.54 -12.27 -13.18
C LYS A 112 9.19 -11.59 -13.00
N TRP A 113 9.15 -10.44 -12.30
CA TRP A 113 7.90 -9.70 -12.14
C TRP A 113 7.43 -9.10 -13.47
N LEU A 114 8.33 -8.78 -14.40
CA LEU A 114 7.95 -8.24 -15.71
C LEU A 114 7.57 -9.33 -16.73
N THR A 115 8.14 -10.54 -16.60
CA THR A 115 8.00 -11.58 -17.64
C THR A 115 7.22 -12.82 -17.22
N GLU A 116 7.14 -13.14 -15.93
CA GLU A 116 6.56 -14.41 -15.43
C GLU A 116 5.29 -14.22 -14.61
N LEU A 117 5.02 -13.01 -14.13
CA LEU A 117 3.85 -12.75 -13.30
C LEU A 117 2.60 -12.70 -14.19
N LEU A 118 1.51 -13.32 -13.72
CA LEU A 118 0.27 -13.38 -14.47
C LEU A 118 -0.44 -12.01 -14.39
N TRP A 119 -1.02 -11.56 -15.49
CA TRP A 119 -1.74 -10.27 -15.58
C TRP A 119 -2.88 -10.13 -14.55
N ASN A 120 -3.43 -11.24 -14.06
CA ASN A 120 -4.50 -11.24 -13.07
C ASN A 120 -4.00 -11.18 -11.61
N LEU A 121 -2.68 -11.19 -11.40
CA LEU A 121 -2.03 -11.07 -10.09
C LEU A 121 -1.40 -9.69 -9.88
N THR A 122 -1.49 -8.80 -10.87
CA THR A 122 -0.99 -7.43 -10.79
C THR A 122 -2.08 -6.43 -10.51
N THR A 123 -1.64 -5.19 -10.23
CA THR A 123 -2.52 -4.03 -10.17
C THR A 123 -3.19 -3.87 -11.53
N LEU A 124 -4.50 -4.17 -11.57
CA LEU A 124 -5.30 -4.21 -12.80
C LEU A 124 -5.61 -2.81 -13.37
N THR A 125 -5.22 -1.76 -12.66
CA THR A 125 -5.57 -0.38 -12.98
C THR A 125 -4.36 0.52 -12.98
N ALA A 126 -4.33 1.48 -13.92
CA ALA A 126 -3.45 2.63 -13.88
C ALA A 126 -4.29 3.89 -13.64
N GLN A 127 -3.91 4.69 -12.64
CA GLN A 127 -4.43 6.04 -12.47
C GLN A 127 -3.48 7.02 -13.15
N VAL A 128 -3.99 7.74 -14.16
CA VAL A 128 -3.25 8.81 -14.85
C VAL A 128 -4.11 10.05 -14.79
N ASP A 129 -3.54 11.14 -14.26
CA ASP A 129 -4.26 12.34 -13.88
C ASP A 129 -5.46 11.97 -12.97
N ASP A 130 -6.70 12.09 -13.46
CA ASP A 130 -7.93 11.73 -12.75
C ASP A 130 -8.73 10.61 -13.43
N ARG A 131 -8.07 9.82 -14.29
CA ARG A 131 -8.70 8.74 -15.05
C ARG A 131 -8.12 7.39 -14.67
N LEU A 132 -9.01 6.41 -14.57
CA LEU A 132 -8.65 5.02 -14.34
C LEU A 132 -8.70 4.26 -15.66
N TYR A 133 -7.59 3.61 -15.99
CA TYR A 133 -7.44 2.71 -17.12
C TYR A 133 -7.30 1.29 -16.58
N PHE A 134 -7.90 0.32 -17.26
CA PHE A 134 -7.94 -1.07 -16.82
C PHE A 134 -7.21 -1.96 -17.82
N ILE A 135 -6.52 -2.98 -17.31
CA ILE A 135 -5.97 -4.07 -18.12
C ILE A 135 -7.13 -4.74 -18.88
N GLY A 136 -6.93 -5.00 -20.17
CA GLY A 136 -7.91 -5.63 -21.05
C GLY A 136 -9.04 -4.71 -21.55
N GLU A 137 -9.06 -3.42 -21.16
CA GLU A 137 -10.03 -2.45 -21.68
C GLU A 137 -9.43 -1.60 -22.81
N LEU A 138 -10.24 -1.35 -23.85
CA LEU A 138 -9.84 -0.48 -24.96
C LEU A 138 -9.71 0.97 -24.49
N LEU A 139 -8.56 1.58 -24.71
CA LEU A 139 -8.34 3.01 -24.50
C LEU A 139 -7.91 3.69 -25.79
N LYS A 140 -8.13 5.01 -25.86
CA LYS A 140 -7.66 5.85 -26.96
C LYS A 140 -6.55 6.76 -26.47
N CYS A 141 -5.42 6.77 -27.17
CA CYS A 141 -4.28 7.64 -26.89
C CYS A 141 -4.56 9.09 -27.33
N LYS A 142 -3.83 10.05 -26.76
CA LYS A 142 -3.94 11.48 -27.07
C LYS A 142 -3.71 11.77 -28.56
N GLU A 143 -2.75 11.06 -29.16
CA GLU A 143 -2.42 11.19 -30.59
C GLU A 143 -3.40 10.46 -31.54
N GLY A 144 -4.45 9.81 -31.01
CA GLY A 144 -5.52 9.21 -31.81
C GLY A 144 -5.41 7.72 -32.07
N GLY A 145 -4.36 7.06 -31.59
CA GLY A 145 -4.22 5.60 -31.57
C GLY A 145 -5.12 4.91 -30.53
N TYR A 146 -5.21 3.58 -30.60
CA TYR A 146 -5.95 2.76 -29.65
C TYR A 146 -5.05 1.65 -29.12
N LEU A 147 -5.20 1.34 -27.84
CA LEU A 147 -4.41 0.32 -27.14
C LEU A 147 -5.32 -0.52 -26.25
N ILE A 148 -5.01 -1.81 -26.12
CA ILE A 148 -5.51 -2.64 -25.02
C ILE A 148 -4.30 -2.99 -24.15
N PRO A 149 -4.19 -2.42 -22.93
CA PRO A 149 -3.06 -2.70 -22.05
C PRO A 149 -3.19 -4.12 -21.48
N ASP A 150 -2.10 -4.88 -21.56
CA ASP A 150 -1.98 -6.20 -20.93
C ASP A 150 -1.30 -6.11 -19.56
N TRP A 151 -0.51 -5.05 -19.36
CA TRP A 151 0.37 -4.90 -18.21
C TRP A 151 0.74 -3.45 -17.92
N PHE A 152 0.87 -3.08 -16.64
CA PHE A 152 1.43 -1.80 -16.20
C PHE A 152 2.72 -1.98 -15.41
N PHE A 153 3.72 -1.16 -15.66
CA PHE A 153 5.02 -1.20 -14.97
C PHE A 153 5.65 0.19 -14.91
N THR A 154 6.51 0.42 -13.93
CA THR A 154 7.27 1.66 -13.83
C THR A 154 8.68 1.50 -14.37
N GLN A 155 9.28 2.59 -14.86
CA GLN A 155 10.67 2.61 -15.32
C GLN A 155 11.33 3.92 -14.89
N THR A 156 12.57 3.82 -14.41
CA THR A 156 13.37 5.01 -14.06
C THR A 156 14.04 5.57 -15.30
N HIS A 157 13.85 6.86 -15.55
CA HIS A 157 14.58 7.63 -16.54
C HIS A 157 15.50 8.61 -15.84
N THR A 158 16.75 8.69 -16.30
CA THR A 158 17.67 9.74 -15.87
C THR A 158 17.42 10.98 -16.71
N ASP A 159 16.86 12.00 -16.09
CA ASP A 159 16.76 13.33 -16.65
C ASP A 159 18.02 14.13 -16.27
N GLU A 160 18.64 14.80 -17.25
CA GLU A 160 19.84 15.61 -17.03
C GLU A 160 19.58 16.81 -16.12
N GLU A 161 18.33 17.32 -16.09
CA GLU A 161 17.96 18.53 -15.36
C GLU A 161 17.33 18.25 -13.99
N TYR A 162 16.55 17.17 -13.86
CA TYR A 162 15.75 16.87 -12.66
C TYR A 162 16.20 15.60 -11.89
N GLY A 163 17.20 14.88 -12.38
CA GLY A 163 17.66 13.62 -11.81
C GLY A 163 16.79 12.41 -12.24
N SER A 164 16.78 11.36 -11.43
CA SER A 164 16.03 10.13 -11.74
C SER A 164 14.53 10.31 -11.52
N VAL A 165 13.73 10.21 -12.59
CA VAL A 165 12.27 10.29 -12.57
C VAL A 165 11.68 8.92 -12.88
N GLU A 166 10.76 8.45 -12.06
CA GLU A 166 9.99 7.22 -12.30
C GLU A 166 8.74 7.55 -13.12
N ARG A 167 8.53 6.81 -14.21
CA ARG A 167 7.37 6.97 -15.11
C ARG A 167 6.63 5.65 -15.26
N LEU A 168 5.31 5.74 -15.44
CA LEU A 168 4.43 4.59 -15.60
C LEU A 168 4.24 4.27 -17.10
N TYR A 169 4.45 3.02 -17.46
CA TYR A 169 4.33 2.48 -18.80
C TYR A 169 3.31 1.35 -18.84
N ALA A 170 2.73 1.15 -20.02
CA ALA A 170 1.89 0.02 -20.32
C ALA A 170 2.51 -0.79 -21.47
N LEU A 171 2.50 -2.11 -21.31
CA LEU A 171 2.69 -3.04 -22.43
C LEU A 171 1.30 -3.48 -22.88
N GLY A 172 1.02 -3.40 -24.18
CA GLY A 172 -0.29 -3.75 -24.69
C GLY A 172 -0.30 -4.01 -26.19
N ASN A 173 -1.49 -4.28 -26.70
CA ASN A 173 -1.71 -4.53 -28.12
C ASN A 173 -2.30 -3.30 -28.79
N ASP A 174 -1.63 -2.81 -29.83
CA ASP A 174 -2.14 -1.72 -30.64
C ASP A 174 -3.39 -2.15 -31.43
N MET A 175 -4.30 -1.20 -31.61
CA MET A 175 -5.58 -1.44 -32.26
C MET A 175 -5.81 -0.45 -33.40
N PHE A 176 -6.28 -0.96 -34.54
CA PHE A 176 -6.80 -0.12 -35.62
C PHE A 176 -8.32 -0.09 -35.63
N ASN A 177 -8.88 1.10 -35.81
CA ASN A 177 -10.30 1.28 -36.04
C ASN A 177 -10.60 1.06 -37.54
N ILE A 178 -11.48 0.11 -37.82
CA ILE A 178 -12.07 -0.14 -39.14
C ILE A 178 -13.57 0.14 -39.08
N GLN A 179 -14.22 0.33 -40.23
CA GLN A 179 -15.66 0.64 -40.29
C GLN A 179 -16.56 -0.37 -39.55
N SER A 180 -16.10 -1.60 -39.33
CA SER A 180 -16.82 -2.67 -38.65
C SER A 180 -16.35 -2.97 -37.22
N GLY A 181 -15.43 -2.19 -36.64
CA GLY A 181 -14.92 -2.39 -35.27
C GLY A 181 -13.43 -2.13 -35.10
N PHE A 182 -12.81 -2.80 -34.12
CA PHE A 182 -11.39 -2.68 -33.83
C PHE A 182 -10.64 -3.98 -34.11
N VAL A 183 -9.46 -3.90 -34.72
CA VAL A 183 -8.61 -5.06 -35.03
C VAL A 183 -7.30 -4.97 -34.25
N ILE A 184 -6.94 -6.07 -33.59
CA ILE A 184 -5.68 -6.24 -32.86
C ILE A 184 -4.53 -6.36 -33.86
N VAL A 185 -3.52 -5.49 -33.70
CA VAL A 185 -2.22 -5.65 -34.33
C VAL A 185 -1.44 -6.69 -33.54
N LYS A 186 -0.81 -7.66 -34.22
CA LYS A 186 -0.04 -8.74 -33.54
C LYS A 186 1.24 -8.25 -32.85
N GLU A 187 1.56 -6.98 -32.96
CA GLU A 187 2.78 -6.39 -32.39
C GLU A 187 2.42 -5.73 -31.07
N GLN A 188 3.08 -6.15 -29.99
CA GLN A 188 2.95 -5.51 -28.69
C GLN A 188 3.79 -4.24 -28.67
N SER A 189 3.20 -3.17 -28.18
CA SER A 189 3.84 -1.87 -28.02
C SER A 189 3.99 -1.53 -26.54
N VAL A 190 5.05 -0.78 -26.23
CA VAL A 190 5.23 -0.16 -24.92
C VAL A 190 4.91 1.31 -25.08
N LEU A 191 3.97 1.80 -24.28
CA LEU A 191 3.54 3.19 -24.31
C LEU A 191 3.59 3.81 -22.91
N GLU A 192 4.03 5.06 -22.82
CA GLU A 192 3.95 5.80 -21.56
C GLU A 192 2.48 6.08 -21.22
N CYS A 193 2.08 5.82 -19.98
CA CYS A 193 0.69 6.04 -19.54
C CYS A 193 0.29 7.52 -19.65
N ALA A 194 1.24 8.45 -19.66
CA ALA A 194 1.02 9.87 -19.94
C ALA A 194 0.39 10.14 -21.32
N GLU A 195 0.54 9.22 -22.29
CA GLU A 195 -0.06 9.33 -23.62
C GLU A 195 -1.54 8.89 -23.66
N PHE A 196 -2.08 8.39 -22.55
CA PHE A 196 -3.45 7.92 -22.49
C PHE A 196 -4.44 9.11 -22.55
N GLY A 197 -5.52 8.93 -23.32
CA GLY A 197 -6.55 9.94 -23.54
C GLY A 197 -7.90 9.49 -22.98
N LEU A 198 -8.70 8.83 -23.81
CA LEU A 198 -10.06 8.40 -23.47
C LEU A 198 -10.09 6.99 -22.89
N THR A 199 -10.87 6.81 -21.84
CA THR A 199 -11.16 5.49 -21.26
C THR A 199 -12.21 4.75 -22.08
N TYR A 200 -12.33 3.44 -21.89
CA TYR A 200 -13.38 2.65 -22.53
C TYR A 200 -14.79 3.21 -22.24
N LYS A 201 -15.04 3.63 -20.99
CA LYS A 201 -16.30 4.26 -20.59
C LYS A 201 -16.58 5.57 -21.32
N ASP A 202 -15.55 6.34 -21.65
CA ASP A 202 -15.72 7.57 -22.44
C ASP A 202 -16.02 7.26 -23.90
N LEU A 203 -15.38 6.23 -24.46
CA LEU A 203 -15.61 5.78 -25.83
C LEU A 203 -17.04 5.27 -26.02
N LEU A 204 -17.60 4.56 -25.04
CA LEU A 204 -18.99 4.11 -25.07
C LEU A 204 -20.02 5.25 -25.08
N LYS A 205 -19.68 6.42 -24.54
CA LYS A 205 -20.58 7.59 -24.54
C LYS A 205 -20.56 8.37 -25.86
N GLN A 206 -19.57 8.11 -26.73
CA GLN A 206 -19.39 8.80 -28.01
C GLN A 206 -20.01 8.03 -29.20
N GLN A 207 -20.54 6.83 -28.95
CA GLN A 207 -21.32 6.03 -29.91
C GLN A 207 -22.82 6.32 -29.76
#